data_AF-A0A9P3IAA7-F1
#
_entry.id   AF-A0A9P3IAA7-F1
#
_cell.length_a   1.000
_cell.length_b   1.000
_cell.length_c   1.000
_cell.angle_alpha   90.00
_cell.angle_beta   90.00
_cell.angle_gamma   90.00
#
_symmetry.space_group_name_H-M   'P 1'
#
loop_
_entity.id
_entity.type
_entity.pdbx_description
1 polymer ?
#
loop_
_entity_poly.entity_id
_entity_poly.type
_entity_poly.pdbx_seq_one_letter_code
_entity_poly.pdbx_strand_id
1 'polypeptide(L)'
;MPGSNPYWFAIQILGVVDAVEKVEISKDASSWTSLRAMGESATWVLGSGAEKIVGVGRTVSVRVTEVAQAGQQLVLQLVNVIPAKWSAGTTYEYTVVI
;
A
#
# COMPACT_ATOMS: atom_id res chain seq x y z
N MET A 1 5.40 9.02 -4.03
CA MET A 1 5.23 10.45 -3.72
C MET A 1 6.57 11.09 -3.41
N PRO A 2 6.76 12.40 -3.70
CA PRO A 2 7.95 13.12 -3.23
C PRO A 2 8.01 13.05 -1.70
N GLY A 3 9.12 12.58 -1.13
CA GLY A 3 9.32 12.47 0.33
C GLY A 3 9.33 11.05 0.91
N SER A 4 8.89 10.03 0.16
CA SER A 4 9.05 8.63 0.60
C SER A 4 10.52 8.23 0.67
N ASN A 5 10.92 7.55 1.74
CA ASN A 5 12.26 7.00 1.95
C ASN A 5 12.16 5.74 2.84
N PRO A 6 13.26 4.99 3.09
CA PRO A 6 13.20 3.79 3.90
C PRO A 6 12.62 3.95 5.32
N TYR A 7 12.62 5.16 5.89
CA TYR A 7 12.11 5.46 7.24
C TYR A 7 10.76 6.17 7.25
N TRP A 8 10.25 6.54 6.07
CA TRP A 8 8.97 7.18 5.90
C TRP A 8 8.35 6.73 4.59
N PHE A 9 7.35 5.87 4.67
CA PHE A 9 6.72 5.31 3.49
C PHE A 9 5.38 5.98 3.23
N ALA A 10 5.14 6.38 1.98
CA ALA A 10 3.88 6.97 1.56
C ALA A 10 3.50 6.41 0.20
N ILE A 11 2.29 5.88 0.08
CA ILE A 11 1.74 5.37 -1.18
C ILE A 11 0.40 6.00 -1.46
N GLN A 12 0.14 6.21 -2.73
CA GLN A 12 -1.17 6.57 -3.23
C GLN A 12 -1.80 5.34 -3.85
N ILE A 13 -3.06 5.07 -3.52
CA ILE A 13 -3.83 4.00 -4.16
C ILE A 13 -4.72 4.62 -5.23
N LEU A 14 -4.62 4.10 -6.46
CA LEU A 14 -5.32 4.59 -7.64
C LEU A 14 -6.10 3.44 -8.29
N GLY A 15 -7.12 3.75 -9.09
CA GLY A 15 -7.86 2.77 -9.89
C GLY A 15 -8.79 1.86 -9.08
N VAL A 16 -9.09 2.21 -7.84
CA VAL A 16 -10.07 1.55 -6.98
C VAL A 16 -11.49 1.96 -7.37
N VAL A 17 -12.44 1.04 -7.24
CA VAL A 17 -13.84 1.26 -7.65
C VAL A 17 -14.63 1.84 -6.48
N ASP A 18 -14.40 1.31 -5.28
CA ASP A 18 -15.11 1.68 -4.07
C ASP A 18 -14.21 2.49 -3.10
N ALA A 19 -14.79 2.96 -1.99
CA ALA A 19 -14.07 3.71 -0.98
C ALA A 19 -13.05 2.81 -0.27
N VAL A 20 -11.79 3.22 -0.25
CA VAL A 20 -10.73 2.50 0.46
C VAL A 20 -10.84 2.76 1.95
N GLU A 21 -11.17 1.72 2.71
CA GLU A 21 -11.28 1.77 4.17
C GLU A 21 -9.93 1.51 4.84
N LYS A 22 -9.12 0.61 4.26
CA LYS A 22 -7.87 0.16 4.87
C LYS A 22 -6.83 -0.17 3.81
N VAL A 23 -5.59 0.23 4.09
CA VAL A 23 -4.41 -0.21 3.31
C VAL A 23 -3.38 -0.79 4.25
N GLU A 24 -2.85 -1.95 3.88
CA GLU A 24 -1.82 -2.66 4.63
C GLU A 24 -0.66 -3.03 3.73
N ILE A 25 0.52 -3.16 4.31
CA ILE A 25 1.72 -3.61 3.61
C ILE A 25 2.38 -4.78 4.32
N SER A 26 3.11 -5.59 3.56
CA SER A 26 3.84 -6.74 4.08
C SER A 26 5.11 -7.00 3.27
N LYS A 27 6.17 -7.46 3.95
CA LYS A 27 7.40 -7.94 3.30
C LYS A 27 7.35 -9.43 2.90
N ASP A 28 6.38 -10.18 3.44
CA ASP A 28 6.30 -11.64 3.34
C ASP A 28 4.89 -12.15 2.96
N ALA A 29 3.94 -11.23 2.75
CA ALA A 29 2.52 -11.50 2.47
C ALA A 29 1.79 -12.32 3.56
N SER A 30 2.40 -12.49 4.74
CA SER A 30 1.83 -13.24 5.87
C SER A 30 1.49 -12.33 7.05
N SER A 31 2.37 -11.34 7.33
CA SER A 31 2.21 -10.38 8.42
C SER A 31 1.97 -8.99 7.85
N TRP A 32 0.83 -8.40 8.18
CA TRP A 32 0.33 -7.18 7.56
C TRP A 32 0.36 -6.01 8.53
N THR A 33 0.89 -4.88 8.09
CA THR A 33 0.96 -3.64 8.87
C THR A 33 0.06 -2.60 8.24
N SER A 34 -0.90 -2.10 9.02
CA SER A 34 -1.82 -1.08 8.54
C SER A 34 -1.13 0.29 8.38
N LEU A 35 -1.46 0.96 7.28
CA LEU A 35 -1.05 2.33 7.01
C LEU A 35 -2.09 3.31 7.58
N ARG A 36 -1.64 4.53 7.89
CA ARG A 36 -2.53 5.63 8.29
C ARG A 36 -2.97 6.42 7.07
N ALA A 37 -4.27 6.67 6.92
CA ALA A 37 -4.80 7.57 5.90
C ALA A 37 -4.37 9.03 6.18
N MET A 38 -3.96 9.73 5.13
CA MET A 38 -3.78 11.18 5.11
C MET A 38 -5.02 11.77 4.42
N GLY A 39 -6.01 12.17 5.22
CA GLY A 39 -7.44 12.29 4.86
C GLY A 39 -7.87 13.08 3.61
N GLU A 40 -6.96 13.69 2.84
CA GLU A 40 -7.31 14.50 1.66
C GLU A 40 -6.72 13.99 0.34
N SER A 41 -5.95 12.89 0.30
CA SER A 41 -5.11 12.60 -0.88
C SER A 41 -5.06 11.15 -1.38
N ALA A 42 -5.98 10.26 -0.99
CA ALA A 42 -5.88 8.81 -1.24
C ALA A 42 -4.49 8.24 -0.85
N THR A 43 -3.82 8.93 0.07
CA THR A 43 -2.45 8.67 0.48
C THR A 43 -2.46 7.97 1.83
N TRP A 44 -1.63 6.95 1.91
CA TRP A 44 -1.49 6.09 3.07
C TRP A 44 -0.03 6.07 3.50
N VAL A 45 0.22 6.26 4.78
CA VAL A 45 1.57 6.43 5.31
C VAL A 45 1.92 5.43 6.40
N LEU A 46 3.20 5.03 6.42
CA LEU A 46 3.85 4.38 7.55
C LEU A 46 5.07 5.20 7.93
N GLY A 47 5.03 5.77 9.14
CA GLY A 47 6.19 6.46 9.72
C GLY A 47 7.11 5.47 10.42
N SER A 48 6.97 5.37 11.74
CA SER A 48 7.82 4.51 12.57
C SER A 48 7.76 3.03 12.14
N GLY A 49 8.94 2.42 12.00
CA GLY A 49 9.08 1.01 11.64
C GLY A 49 8.96 0.70 10.14
N ALA A 50 8.80 1.73 9.29
CA ALA A 50 8.78 1.56 7.83
C ALA A 50 10.01 0.79 7.33
N GLU A 51 11.18 1.04 7.90
CA GLU A 51 12.45 0.43 7.50
C GLU A 51 12.47 -1.11 7.66
N LYS A 52 11.62 -1.65 8.53
CA LYS A 52 11.47 -3.09 8.75
C LYS A 52 10.71 -3.78 7.63
N ILE A 53 9.91 -3.02 6.87
CA ILE A 53 9.03 -3.53 5.81
C ILE A 53 9.53 -3.07 4.44
N VAL A 54 9.73 -1.76 4.26
CA VAL A 54 10.09 -1.14 2.96
C VAL A 54 11.57 -0.80 2.84
N GLY A 55 12.39 -1.23 3.81
CA GLY A 55 13.84 -1.01 3.79
C GLY A 55 14.51 -1.56 2.53
N VAL A 56 15.71 -1.04 2.25
CA VAL A 56 16.48 -1.34 1.04
C VAL A 56 16.56 -2.85 0.77
N GLY A 57 16.26 -3.27 -0.46
CA GLY A 57 16.38 -4.66 -0.87
C GLY A 57 15.13 -5.53 -0.65
N ARG A 58 14.02 -4.97 -0.13
CA ARG A 58 12.79 -5.73 0.14
C ARG A 58 11.70 -5.46 -0.87
N THR A 59 11.10 -6.53 -1.38
CA THR A 59 9.81 -6.43 -2.07
C THR A 59 8.71 -6.21 -1.06
N VAL A 60 7.67 -5.47 -1.46
CA VAL A 60 6.54 -5.16 -0.59
C VAL A 60 5.26 -5.58 -1.29
N SER A 61 4.45 -6.32 -0.57
CA SER A 61 3.07 -6.67 -0.92
C SER A 61 2.12 -5.63 -0.33
N VAL A 62 1.02 -5.36 -1.02
CA VAL A 62 0.01 -4.39 -0.63
C VAL A 62 -1.33 -5.10 -0.52
N ARG A 63 -2.10 -4.77 0.51
CA ARG A 63 -3.47 -5.22 0.66
C ARG A 63 -4.36 -4.00 0.81
N VAL A 64 -5.45 -3.99 0.05
CA VAL A 64 -6.43 -2.91 0.04
C VAL A 64 -7.78 -3.50 0.40
N THR A 65 -8.45 -2.89 1.38
CA THR A 65 -9.84 -3.19 1.70
C THR A 65 -10.69 -2.04 1.21
N GLU A 66 -11.59 -2.34 0.28
CA GLU A 66 -12.61 -1.43 -0.22
C GLU A 66 -13.96 -1.76 0.43
N VAL A 67 -14.78 -0.74 0.65
CA VAL A 67 -16.16 -0.88 1.15
C VAL A 67 -17.11 -0.32 0.10
N ALA A 68 -17.90 -1.21 -0.49
CA ALA A 68 -18.96 -0.83 -1.42
C ALA A 68 -20.11 -0.13 -0.69
N GLN A 69 -20.94 0.62 -1.42
CA GLN A 69 -22.11 1.34 -0.86
C GLN A 69 -23.10 0.45 -0.09
N ALA A 70 -23.10 -0.86 -0.33
CA ALA A 70 -23.92 -1.84 0.39
C ALA A 70 -23.24 -2.42 1.66
N GLY A 71 -22.08 -1.91 2.06
CA GLY A 71 -21.31 -2.38 3.21
C GLY A 71 -20.51 -3.67 2.96
N GLN A 72 -20.51 -4.17 1.73
CA GLN A 72 -19.67 -5.32 1.36
C GLN A 72 -18.21 -4.91 1.28
N GLN A 73 -17.35 -5.66 1.97
CA GLN A 73 -15.90 -5.49 1.89
C GLN A 73 -15.30 -6.34 0.77
N LEU A 74 -14.50 -5.69 -0.08
CA LEU A 74 -13.63 -6.36 -1.04
C LEU A 74 -12.18 -6.24 -0.56
N VAL A 75 -11.48 -7.38 -0.45
CA VAL A 75 -10.07 -7.40 -0.05
C VAL A 75 -9.21 -7.80 -1.24
N LEU A 76 -8.44 -6.84 -1.74
CA LEU A 76 -7.49 -7.04 -2.83
C LEU A 76 -6.09 -7.24 -2.24
N GLN A 77 -5.46 -8.39 -2.53
CA GLN A 77 -4.09 -8.68 -2.10
C GLN A 77 -3.16 -8.76 -3.31
N LEU A 78 -2.20 -7.85 -3.33
CA LEU A 78 -1.20 -7.69 -4.37
C LEU A 78 0.18 -8.09 -3.82
N VAL A 79 0.74 -9.20 -4.32
CA VAL A 79 1.98 -9.78 -3.78
C VAL A 79 3.21 -9.25 -4.52
N ASN A 80 4.23 -8.81 -3.77
CA ASN A 80 5.52 -8.31 -4.26
C ASN A 80 5.42 -7.19 -5.32
N VAL A 81 4.46 -6.30 -5.13
CA VAL A 81 4.09 -5.25 -6.09
C VAL A 81 4.93 -3.99 -6.02
N ILE A 82 5.73 -3.83 -4.99
CA ILE A 82 6.74 -2.76 -4.92
C ILE A 82 8.09 -3.45 -4.88
N PRO A 83 8.96 -3.22 -5.88
CA PRO A 83 10.21 -3.95 -6.01
C PRO A 83 11.24 -3.52 -4.97
N ALA A 84 12.22 -4.38 -4.71
CA ALA A 84 13.35 -4.14 -3.81
C ALA A 84 14.16 -2.84 -4.08
N LYS A 85 14.12 -2.37 -5.32
CA LYS A 85 14.79 -1.15 -5.79
C LYS A 85 13.79 -0.02 -6.09
N TRP A 86 12.71 0.05 -5.31
CA TRP A 86 11.70 1.07 -5.51
C TRP A 86 12.28 2.48 -5.36
N SER A 87 11.71 3.42 -6.10
CA SER A 87 12.03 4.84 -6.00
C SER A 87 10.79 5.66 -5.65
N ALA A 88 10.99 6.75 -4.92
CA ALA A 88 9.92 7.64 -4.53
C ALA A 88 9.33 8.34 -5.76
N GLY A 89 7.99 8.36 -5.87
CA GLY A 89 7.30 9.00 -7.00
C GLY A 89 7.10 8.08 -8.21
N THR A 90 7.56 6.83 -8.14
CA THR A 90 7.27 5.80 -9.14
C THR A 90 5.89 5.18 -8.92
N THR A 91 5.16 4.98 -10.00
CA THR A 91 3.91 4.20 -10.04
C THR A 91 4.23 2.75 -10.41
N TYR A 92 3.60 1.80 -9.71
CA TYR A 92 3.65 0.38 -10.05
C TYR A 92 2.23 -0.09 -10.35
N GLU A 93 2.00 -0.57 -11.57
CA GLU A 93 0.68 -0.93 -12.07
C GLU A 93 0.46 -2.45 -12.03
N TYR A 94 -0.75 -2.85 -11.64
CA TYR A 94 -1.16 -4.24 -11.54
C TYR A 94 -2.61 -4.39 -11.99
N THR A 95 -2.89 -5.48 -12.71
CA THR A 95 -4.25 -5.87 -13.06
C THR A 95 -4.69 -6.99 -12.12
N VAL A 96 -5.76 -6.73 -11.38
CA VAL A 96 -6.46 -7.80 -10.65
C VAL A 96 -7.53 -8.35 -11.58
N VAL A 97 -7.46 -9.64 -11.87
CA VAL A 97 -8.54 -10.36 -12.54
C VAL A 97 -9.40 -10.95 -11.42
N ILE A 98 -10.63 -10.47 -11.31
CA ILE A 98 -11.62 -10.89 -10.30
C ILE A 98 -12.55 -11.93 -10.91
#